data_AF-A0A793MVQ1-F1
#
_entry.id   AF-A0A793MVQ1-F1
#
_cell.length_a   1.000
_cell.length_b   1.000
_cell.length_c   1.000
_cell.angle_alpha   90.00
_cell.angle_beta   90.00
_cell.angle_gamma   90.00
#
_symmetry.space_group_name_H-M   'P 1'
#
loop_
_entity.id
_entity.type
_entity.pdbx_description
1 polymer ?
#
loop_
_entity_poly.entity_id
_entity_poly.type
_entity_poly.pdbx_seq_one_letter_code
_entity_poly.pdbx_strand_id
1 'polypeptide(L)'
;QSRNRRFGMMLGQGMDVQSAQEKIGQVVEGYRNTKEVRELAHRFGVEMPITEEIYQVLYCGKNAREAALTLLGRARKDERSSH
;
A
#
# COMPACT_ATOMS: atom_id res chain seq x y z
N GLN A 1 -13.49 13.30 5.50
CA GLN A 1 -12.80 12.00 5.24
C GLN A 1 -11.34 12.27 4.90
N SER A 2 -10.39 11.44 5.34
CA SER A 2 -8.96 11.59 5.00
C SER A 2 -8.71 11.44 3.49
N ARG A 3 -7.77 12.23 2.95
CA ARG A 3 -7.30 12.14 1.55
C ARG A 3 -6.85 10.73 1.21
N ASN A 4 -6.11 10.07 2.11
CA ASN A 4 -5.65 8.68 1.93
C ASN A 4 -6.82 7.70 1.83
N ARG A 5 -7.91 7.93 2.59
CA ARG A 5 -9.10 7.07 2.53
C ARG A 5 -9.83 7.22 1.20
N ARG A 6 -10.05 8.45 0.72
CA ARG A 6 -10.65 8.68 -0.61
C ARG A 6 -9.80 8.06 -1.71
N PHE A 7 -8.48 8.24 -1.65
CA PHE A 7 -7.53 7.67 -2.59
C PHE A 7 -7.62 6.14 -2.63
N GLY A 8 -7.50 5.48 -1.47
CA GLY A 8 -7.60 4.02 -1.37
C GLY A 8 -8.94 3.47 -1.86
N MET A 9 -10.06 4.18 -1.62
CA MET A 9 -11.37 3.77 -2.15
C MET A 9 -11.41 3.83 -3.68
N MET A 10 -10.82 4.85 -4.30
CA MET A 10 -10.76 4.97 -5.77
C MET A 10 -9.93 3.85 -6.38
N LEU A 11 -8.76 3.55 -5.79
CA LEU A 11 -7.91 2.44 -6.23
C LEU A 11 -8.63 1.10 -6.09
N GLY A 12 -9.37 0.89 -4.99
CA GLY A 12 -10.18 -0.31 -4.78
C GLY A 12 -11.34 -0.46 -5.77
N GLN A 13 -11.80 0.64 -6.37
CA GLN A 13 -12.80 0.64 -7.46
C GLN A 13 -12.17 0.38 -8.84
N GLY A 14 -10.86 0.16 -8.93
CA GLY A 14 -10.14 -0.10 -10.16
C GLY A 14 -9.66 1.16 -10.89
N MET A 15 -9.76 2.33 -10.26
CA MET A 15 -9.15 3.55 -10.81
C MET A 15 -7.62 3.44 -10.71
N ASP A 16 -6.92 3.87 -11.75
CA ASP A 16 -5.46 3.95 -11.72
C ASP A 16 -4.97 5.07 -10.79
N VAL A 17 -3.71 4.97 -10.40
CA VAL A 17 -3.06 5.88 -9.46
C VAL A 17 -3.05 7.33 -9.95
N GLN A 18 -2.80 7.55 -11.25
CA GLN A 18 -2.70 8.91 -11.80
C GLN A 18 -4.08 9.57 -11.81
N SER A 19 -5.08 8.90 -12.36
CA SER A 19 -6.47 9.39 -12.36
C SER A 19 -6.98 9.66 -10.95
N ALA A 20 -6.65 8.79 -9.99
CA ALA A 20 -7.06 8.97 -8.59
C ALA A 20 -6.37 10.17 -7.93
N GLN A 21 -5.10 10.45 -8.26
CA GLN A 21 -4.39 11.64 -7.79
C GLN A 21 -4.96 12.92 -8.39
N GLU A 22 -5.20 12.94 -9.70
CA GLU A 22 -5.80 14.08 -10.41
C GLU A 22 -7.20 14.40 -9.86
N LYS A 23 -8.03 13.37 -9.63
CA LYS A 23 -9.38 13.53 -9.09
C LYS A 23 -9.41 14.05 -7.65
N ILE A 24 -8.38 13.79 -6.87
CA ILE A 24 -8.22 14.36 -5.53
C ILE A 24 -7.74 15.81 -5.61
N GLY A 25 -6.95 16.16 -6.62
CA GLY A 25 -6.46 17.52 -6.86
C GLY A 25 -5.51 18.04 -5.78
N GLN A 26 -5.03 17.16 -4.91
CA GLN A 26 -4.18 17.49 -3.76
C GLN A 26 -3.14 16.38 -3.53
N VAL A 27 -2.02 16.75 -2.91
CA VAL A 27 -0.98 15.80 -2.54
C VAL A 27 -1.52 14.76 -1.55
N VAL A 28 -1.35 13.48 -1.89
CA VAL A 28 -1.66 12.34 -1.01
C VAL A 28 -0.40 11.96 -0.25
N GLU A 29 -0.30 12.32 1.02
CA GLU A 29 0.85 11.99 1.89
C GLU A 29 1.12 10.48 1.92
N GLY A 30 0.05 9.67 1.98
CA GLY A 30 0.18 8.21 1.99
C GLY A 30 0.87 7.64 0.75
N TYR A 31 0.78 8.33 -0.40
CA TYR A 31 1.51 7.93 -1.60
C TYR A 31 3.01 8.04 -1.36
N ARG A 32 3.50 9.23 -1.02
CA ARG A 32 4.94 9.50 -0.79
C ARG A 32 5.50 8.72 0.39
N ASN A 33 4.80 8.72 1.52
CA ASN A 33 5.24 8.05 2.74
C ASN A 33 5.38 6.55 2.55
N THR A 34 4.55 5.91 1.71
CA THR A 34 4.67 4.47 1.43
C THR A 34 6.05 4.13 0.86
N LYS A 35 6.55 4.93 -0.08
CA LYS A 35 7.87 4.73 -0.68
C LYS A 35 8.98 4.88 0.35
N GLU A 36 8.94 5.96 1.14
CA GLU A 36 9.97 6.23 2.15
C GLU A 36 9.98 5.16 3.26
N VAL A 37 8.81 4.75 3.75
CA VAL A 37 8.69 3.71 4.79
C VAL A 37 9.15 2.36 4.25
N ARG A 38 8.84 2.02 2.99
CA ARG A 38 9.35 0.80 2.35
C ARG A 38 10.88 0.82 2.29
N GLU A 39 11.46 1.88 1.75
CA GLU A 39 12.92 2.03 1.65
C GLU A 39 13.60 1.94 3.02
N LEU A 40 13.00 2.55 4.05
CA LEU A 40 13.47 2.45 5.43
C LEU A 40 13.41 1.00 5.93
N ALA A 41 12.28 0.31 5.74
CA ALA A 41 12.11 -1.08 6.15
C ALA A 41 13.15 -2.00 5.48
N HIS A 42 13.41 -1.81 4.19
CA HIS A 42 14.47 -2.55 3.48
C HIS A 42 15.86 -2.29 4.07
N ARG A 43 16.19 -1.02 4.38
CA ARG A 43 17.47 -0.67 5.00
C ARG A 43 17.70 -1.31 6.36
N PHE A 44 16.63 -1.50 7.13
CA PHE A 44 16.69 -2.11 8.45
C PHE A 44 16.38 -3.61 8.45
N GLY A 45 16.13 -4.22 7.29
CA GLY A 45 15.77 -5.63 7.18
C GLY A 45 14.43 -5.97 7.86
N VAL A 46 13.53 -4.99 8.02
CA VAL A 46 12.22 -5.18 8.64
C VAL A 46 11.22 -5.64 7.59
N GLU A 47 10.55 -6.75 7.84
CA GLU A 47 9.52 -7.28 6.96
C GLU A 47 8.21 -6.50 7.12
N MET A 48 7.82 -5.75 6.09
CA MET A 48 6.61 -4.90 6.09
C MET A 48 5.65 -5.30 4.96
N PRO A 49 4.96 -6.44 5.04
CA PRO A 49 4.18 -7.00 3.94
C PRO A 49 3.02 -6.12 3.48
N ILE A 50 2.35 -5.43 4.41
CA ILE A 50 1.28 -4.49 4.06
C ILE A 50 1.84 -3.31 3.26
N THR A 51 2.95 -2.73 3.74
CA THR A 51 3.61 -1.62 3.04
C THR A 51 4.14 -2.03 1.68
N GLU A 52 4.67 -3.26 1.56
CA GLU A 52 5.14 -3.81 0.29
C GLU A 52 3.97 -3.92 -0.70
N GLU A 53 2.86 -4.52 -0.29
CA GLU A 53 1.69 -4.68 -1.15
C GLU A 53 1.07 -3.34 -1.56
N ILE A 54 1.03 -2.36 -0.64
CA ILE A 54 0.61 -0.99 -0.99
C ILE A 54 1.60 -0.38 -1.99
N TYR A 55 2.92 -0.55 -1.81
CA TYR A 55 3.90 -0.05 -2.76
C TYR A 55 3.71 -0.67 -4.16
N GLN A 56 3.47 -1.97 -4.25
CA GLN A 56 3.23 -2.65 -5.52
C GLN A 56 2.00 -2.07 -6.24
N VAL A 57 0.92 -1.77 -5.51
CA VAL A 57 -0.26 -1.12 -6.08
C VAL A 57 0.04 0.30 -6.55
N LEU A 58 0.74 1.08 -5.73
CA LEU A 58 0.96 2.51 -5.97
C LEU A 58 2.03 2.80 -7.03
N TYR A 59 3.05 1.95 -7.14
CA TYR A 59 4.25 2.22 -7.94
C TYR A 59 4.53 1.16 -9.00
N CYS A 60 4.02 -0.07 -8.84
CA CYS A 60 4.28 -1.17 -9.78
C CYS A 60 3.02 -1.55 -10.58
N GLY A 61 1.89 -0.85 -10.37
CA GLY A 61 0.65 -1.10 -11.12
C GLY A 61 -0.05 -2.40 -10.74
N LYS A 62 0.29 -3.02 -9.61
CA LYS A 62 -0.40 -4.21 -9.12
C LYS A 62 -1.87 -3.89 -8.84
N ASN A 63 -2.77 -4.79 -9.20
CA ASN A 63 -4.19 -4.58 -8.94
C ASN A 63 -4.47 -4.60 -7.42
N ALA A 64 -5.26 -3.64 -6.92
CA ALA A 64 -5.58 -3.53 -5.49
C ALA A 64 -6.27 -4.78 -4.93
N ARG A 65 -7.10 -5.45 -5.74
CA ARG A 65 -7.76 -6.71 -5.36
C ARG A 65 -6.75 -7.85 -5.25
N GLU A 66 -5.81 -7.94 -6.18
CA GLU A 66 -4.74 -8.95 -6.13
C GLU A 66 -3.81 -8.74 -4.94
N ALA A 67 -3.49 -7.48 -4.62
CA ALA A 67 -2.72 -7.15 -3.42
C ALA A 67 -3.45 -7.58 -2.14
N ALA A 68 -4.75 -7.29 -2.04
CA ALA A 68 -5.58 -7.75 -0.92
C ALA A 68 -5.62 -9.29 -0.83
N LEU A 69 -5.77 -10.00 -1.94
CA LEU A 69 -5.74 -11.47 -1.98
C LEU A 69 -4.37 -12.01 -1.56
N THR A 70 -3.28 -11.36 -1.98
CA THR A 70 -1.91 -11.73 -1.57
C THR A 70 -1.74 -11.61 -0.06
N LEU A 71 -2.23 -10.51 0.54
CA LEU A 71 -2.19 -10.30 1.99
C LEU A 71 -3.04 -11.31 2.76
N LEU A 72 -4.24 -11.63 2.26
CA LEU A 72 -5.15 -12.59 2.89
C LEU A 72 -4.67 -14.04 2.76
N GLY A 73 -3.98 -14.36 1.65
CA GLY A 73 -3.43 -15.69 1.37
C GLY A 73 -2.10 -15.97 2.08
N ARG A 74 -1.47 -14.95 2.66
CA ARG A 74 -0.27 -15.12 3.48
C ARG A 74 -0.59 -16.00 4.67
N ALA A 75 0.15 -17.09 4.85
CA ALA A 75 0.11 -17.90 6.07
C ALA A 75 0.28 -16.97 7.28
N ARG A 76 -0.62 -17.05 8.28
CA ARG A 76 -0.51 -16.27 9.51
C ARG A 76 0.91 -16.44 10.05
N LYS A 77 1.72 -15.38 9.99
CA LYS A 77 2.94 -15.33 10.78
C LYS A 77 2.43 -15.22 12.20
N ASP A 78 2.58 -16.29 12.98
CA ASP A 78 2.23 -16.28 14.40
C ASP A 78 2.83 -15.01 15.01
N GLU A 79 2.00 -14.17 15.61
CA GLU A 79 2.43 -12.95 16.31
C GLU A 79 3.18 -13.30 17.62
N ARG A 80 3.51 -14.59 17.81
CA ARG A 80 4.02 -15.21 19.03
C ARG A 80 5.43 -15.78 18.89
N SER A 81 6.18 -15.35 17.87
CA SER A 81 7.56 -15.80 17.62
C SER A 81 8.55 -14.65 17.80
N SER A 82 8.61 -14.10 19.01
CA SER A 82 9.81 -13.49 19.59
C SER A 82 9.63 -13.51 21.11
N HIS A 83 10.70 -13.93 21.79
CA HIS A 83 10.77 -14.41 23.19
C HIS A 83 10.03 -13.58 24.24
#